data_AF-A0A955SWA3-F1
#
_entry.id   AF-A0A955SWA3-F1
#
_cell.length_a   1.000
_cell.length_b   1.000
_cell.length_c   1.000
_cell.angle_alpha   90.00
_cell.angle_beta   90.00
_cell.angle_gamma   90.00
#
_symmetry.space_group_name_H-M   'P 1'
#
loop_
_entity.id
_entity.type
_entity.pdbx_description
1 polymer ?
#
loop_
_entity_poly.entity_id
_entity_poly.type
_entity_poly.pdbx_seq_one_letter_code
_entity_poly.pdbx_strand_id
1 'polypeptide(L)'
;KFNVAGIEIENCHFADVHDCLTTQNTGGILVFDLPDLPQQNGHNIRIFKNKSVENNTKNFAPEGNMVANVKTGTGVMVMANTNVEIFENLIGDNNATNIMVIAYQSTGLEIKDVNYYPFPETIHIHDNQFGPCGSDPGKEGGTAMEDLLGKPLPDIVWDGVVNEKKAKEGQLPEEIRLAIHDNSKTGGGDVTFGNLGGLDNFENPSKDLISRDLSAHSGEHPSIAAVRIEGVD
;
A
#
# COMPACT_ATOMS: atom_id res chain seq x y z
N LYS A 1 8.64 9.83 -13.64
CA LYS A 1 10.04 9.40 -13.44
C LYS A 1 10.79 10.50 -12.72
N PHE A 2 11.76 10.14 -11.88
CA PHE A 2 12.59 11.03 -11.05
C PHE A 2 11.80 11.96 -10.12
N ASN A 3 10.65 11.49 -9.66
CA ASN A 3 9.84 12.15 -8.64
C ASN A 3 9.88 11.35 -7.34
N VAL A 4 9.44 11.96 -6.24
CA VAL A 4 9.16 11.20 -5.00
C VAL A 4 8.00 10.22 -5.27
N ALA A 5 6.89 10.72 -5.80
CA ALA A 5 5.77 9.91 -6.26
C ALA A 5 5.64 9.96 -7.78
N GLY A 6 5.47 8.80 -8.42
CA GLY A 6 5.16 8.75 -9.85
C GLY A 6 3.76 9.29 -10.15
N ILE A 7 2.77 8.82 -9.40
CA ILE A 7 1.37 9.29 -9.42
C ILE A 7 0.89 9.38 -7.97
N GLU A 8 0.20 10.47 -7.63
CA GLU A 8 -0.39 10.69 -6.31
C GLU A 8 -1.91 10.81 -6.43
N ILE A 9 -2.60 10.04 -5.59
CA ILE A 9 -4.04 10.11 -5.37
C ILE A 9 -4.22 10.48 -3.90
N GLU A 10 -4.15 11.78 -3.64
CA GLU A 10 -4.21 12.38 -2.31
C GLU A 10 -5.65 12.81 -2.00
N ASN A 11 -6.24 12.26 -0.94
CA ASN A 11 -7.55 12.65 -0.42
C ASN A 11 -8.66 12.65 -1.50
N CYS A 12 -8.55 11.79 -2.52
CA CYS A 12 -9.47 11.76 -3.66
C CYS A 12 -10.64 10.80 -3.43
N HIS A 13 -11.80 11.13 -3.99
CA HIS A 13 -12.92 10.20 -4.15
C HIS A 13 -13.04 9.81 -5.63
N PHE A 14 -13.34 8.56 -5.91
CA PHE A 14 -13.66 8.08 -7.27
C PHE A 14 -12.57 8.42 -8.28
N ALA A 15 -11.45 7.71 -8.24
CA ALA A 15 -10.34 7.91 -9.17
C ALA A 15 -9.96 6.62 -9.90
N ASP A 16 -9.70 6.75 -11.20
CA ASP A 16 -9.16 5.69 -12.04
C ASP A 16 -7.73 6.04 -12.45
N VAL A 17 -6.78 5.16 -12.13
CA VAL A 17 -5.39 5.23 -12.56
C VAL A 17 -5.10 4.03 -13.43
N HIS A 18 -5.00 4.23 -14.73
CA HIS A 18 -4.78 3.14 -15.66
C HIS A 18 -3.93 3.49 -16.87
N ASP A 19 -3.40 2.44 -17.51
CA ASP A 19 -2.58 2.51 -18.72
C ASP A 19 -1.33 3.42 -18.57
N CYS A 20 -0.84 3.58 -17.34
CA CYS A 20 0.34 4.41 -17.03
C CYS A 20 1.62 3.58 -16.91
N LEU A 21 2.75 4.25 -17.15
CA LEU A 21 4.10 3.76 -16.79
C LEU A 21 4.67 4.64 -15.68
N THR A 22 4.82 4.07 -14.48
CA THR A 22 5.52 4.71 -13.35
C THR A 22 6.86 4.02 -13.14
N THR A 23 7.95 4.73 -13.46
CA THR A 23 9.31 4.20 -13.36
C THR A 23 10.31 5.24 -12.89
N GLN A 24 11.37 4.77 -12.21
CA GLN A 24 12.47 5.60 -11.72
C GLN A 24 12.02 6.72 -10.76
N ASN A 25 10.94 6.52 -10.01
CA ASN A 25 10.53 7.41 -8.91
C ASN A 25 11.01 6.83 -7.56
N THR A 26 10.78 7.50 -6.43
CA THR A 26 10.96 6.88 -5.10
C THR A 26 9.88 5.85 -4.82
N GLY A 27 8.63 6.23 -5.07
CA GLY A 27 7.47 5.36 -5.09
C GLY A 27 6.72 5.48 -6.41
N GLY A 28 6.15 4.38 -6.90
CA GLY A 28 5.44 4.34 -8.19
C GLY A 28 4.10 5.05 -8.15
N ILE A 29 3.07 4.40 -7.59
CA ILE A 29 1.72 4.94 -7.46
C ILE A 29 1.37 5.02 -5.97
N LEU A 30 0.98 6.19 -5.47
CA LEU A 30 0.64 6.40 -4.08
C LEU A 30 -0.84 6.81 -3.97
N VAL A 31 -1.61 6.07 -3.18
CA VAL A 31 -2.98 6.39 -2.80
C VAL A 31 -2.98 6.66 -1.31
N PHE A 32 -3.29 7.87 -0.91
CA PHE A 32 -3.24 8.22 0.50
C PHE A 32 -4.19 9.34 0.90
N ASP A 33 -4.56 9.34 2.17
CA ASP A 33 -5.21 10.47 2.80
C ASP A 33 -4.31 11.13 3.82
N LEU A 34 -4.32 12.46 3.86
CA LEU A 34 -3.72 13.27 4.91
C LEU A 34 -4.78 13.91 5.82
N PRO A 35 -4.47 14.10 7.11
CA PRO A 35 -5.29 14.87 8.04
C PRO A 35 -5.25 16.38 7.69
N ASP A 36 -6.12 17.16 8.33
CA ASP A 36 -6.12 18.64 8.30
C ASP A 36 -6.40 19.26 6.91
N LEU A 37 -6.93 18.47 5.96
CA LEU A 37 -7.38 18.93 4.65
C LEU A 37 -8.91 19.06 4.58
N PRO A 38 -9.45 19.98 3.75
CA PRO A 38 -10.91 20.12 3.60
C PRO A 38 -11.60 18.87 3.05
N GLN A 39 -10.89 18.10 2.21
CA GLN A 39 -11.35 16.82 1.70
C GLN A 39 -10.54 15.70 2.33
N GLN A 40 -11.23 14.69 2.86
CA GLN A 40 -10.67 13.52 3.54
C GLN A 40 -11.59 12.33 3.27
N ASN A 41 -11.22 11.16 3.79
CA ASN A 41 -11.91 9.90 3.57
C ASN A 41 -11.90 9.54 2.07
N GLY A 42 -10.72 9.56 1.47
CA GLY A 42 -10.48 9.09 0.13
C GLY A 42 -10.97 7.66 -0.01
N HIS A 43 -11.68 7.42 -1.11
CA HIS A 43 -12.30 6.13 -1.36
C HIS A 43 -12.64 5.88 -2.82
N ASN A 44 -12.92 4.61 -3.15
CA ASN A 44 -13.33 4.15 -4.47
C ASN A 44 -12.25 4.44 -5.52
N ILE A 45 -11.05 3.91 -5.30
CA ILE A 45 -9.90 4.13 -6.18
C ILE A 45 -9.59 2.86 -6.94
N ARG A 46 -9.43 2.95 -8.26
CA ARG A 46 -9.06 1.82 -9.12
C ARG A 46 -7.68 2.05 -9.70
N ILE A 47 -6.77 1.11 -9.49
CA ILE A 47 -5.42 1.12 -10.04
C ILE A 47 -5.30 -0.10 -10.94
N PHE A 48 -5.32 0.08 -12.26
CA PHE A 48 -5.33 -1.06 -13.17
C PHE A 48 -4.58 -0.89 -14.48
N LYS A 49 -4.11 -2.00 -15.05
CA LYS A 49 -3.38 -2.00 -16.34
C LYS A 49 -2.15 -1.08 -16.36
N ASN A 50 -1.56 -0.79 -15.21
CA ASN A 50 -0.35 0.02 -15.12
C ASN A 50 0.90 -0.85 -15.14
N LYS A 51 2.02 -0.20 -15.47
CA LYS A 51 3.36 -0.73 -15.22
C LYS A 51 4.04 0.12 -14.16
N SER A 52 4.20 -0.41 -12.95
CA SER A 52 4.92 0.25 -11.85
C SER A 52 6.24 -0.47 -11.58
N VAL A 53 7.30 -0.02 -12.25
CA VAL A 53 8.57 -0.76 -12.33
C VAL A 53 9.79 0.10 -12.10
N GLU A 54 10.83 -0.45 -11.45
CA GLU A 54 12.11 0.24 -11.21
C GLU A 54 11.96 1.57 -10.44
N ASN A 55 11.02 1.68 -9.50
CA ASN A 55 10.84 2.89 -8.69
C ASN A 55 11.84 2.91 -7.53
N ASN A 56 13.11 3.14 -7.85
CA ASN A 56 14.25 3.03 -6.93
C ASN A 56 15.03 4.34 -6.75
N THR A 57 14.48 5.48 -7.19
CA THR A 57 15.13 6.78 -7.00
C THR A 57 15.11 7.17 -5.53
N LYS A 58 16.27 7.55 -4.99
CA LYS A 58 16.41 7.97 -3.60
C LYS A 58 15.39 9.06 -3.24
N ASN A 59 14.73 8.94 -2.08
CA ASN A 59 13.82 9.98 -1.61
C ASN A 59 14.59 11.30 -1.40
N PHE A 60 14.04 12.39 -1.93
CA PHE A 60 14.59 13.75 -1.85
C PHE A 60 13.58 14.76 -1.31
N ALA A 61 12.43 14.29 -0.81
CA ALA A 61 11.46 15.15 -0.14
C ALA A 61 12.09 15.81 1.10
N PRO A 62 11.76 17.08 1.38
CA PRO A 62 12.15 17.73 2.63
C PRO A 62 11.66 16.96 3.85
N GLU A 63 12.49 16.88 4.88
CA GLU A 63 12.09 16.31 6.18
C GLU A 63 10.85 17.05 6.73
N GLY A 64 9.92 16.29 7.31
CA GLY A 64 8.65 16.81 7.81
C GLY A 64 7.50 16.77 6.80
N ASN A 65 7.77 16.63 5.50
CA ASN A 65 6.71 16.32 4.52
C ASN A 65 6.32 14.84 4.62
N MET A 66 5.03 14.51 4.49
CA MET A 66 4.56 13.12 4.55
C MET A 66 5.30 12.24 3.54
N VAL A 67 5.45 12.71 2.29
CA VAL A 67 6.09 11.95 1.23
C VAL A 67 7.58 11.66 1.47
N ALA A 68 8.22 12.30 2.47
CA ALA A 68 9.56 11.94 2.93
C ALA A 68 9.61 10.57 3.62
N ASN A 69 8.46 10.06 4.08
CA ASN A 69 8.33 8.74 4.68
C ASN A 69 8.07 7.63 3.64
N VAL A 70 7.91 7.98 2.35
CA VAL A 70 7.78 6.97 1.30
C VAL A 70 9.11 6.23 1.18
N LYS A 71 9.06 4.92 1.40
CA LYS A 71 10.23 4.05 1.30
C LYS A 71 10.63 3.92 -0.17
N THR A 72 11.87 4.31 -0.47
CA THR A 72 12.49 4.09 -1.79
C THR A 72 12.33 2.63 -2.21
N GLY A 73 11.87 2.38 -3.43
CA GLY A 73 11.62 1.01 -3.90
C GLY A 73 10.19 0.53 -3.67
N THR A 74 9.21 1.43 -3.49
CA THR A 74 7.80 1.05 -3.35
C THR A 74 7.10 1.11 -4.71
N GLY A 75 6.50 -0.01 -5.15
CA GLY A 75 5.74 -0.06 -6.41
C GLY A 75 4.40 0.67 -6.31
N VAL A 76 3.55 0.26 -5.38
CA VAL A 76 2.26 0.89 -5.07
C VAL A 76 2.15 1.03 -3.56
N MET A 77 1.67 2.17 -3.08
CA MET A 77 1.36 2.40 -1.66
C MET A 77 -0.11 2.76 -1.49
N VAL A 78 -0.77 2.14 -0.53
CA VAL A 78 -2.07 2.58 -0.01
C VAL A 78 -1.90 2.96 1.45
N MET A 79 -2.21 4.21 1.79
CA MET A 79 -2.15 4.71 3.17
C MET A 79 -3.46 5.34 3.60
N ALA A 80 -4.07 4.83 4.67
CA ALA A 80 -5.26 5.44 5.28
C ALA A 80 -6.41 5.74 4.28
N ASN A 81 -6.64 4.85 3.31
CA ASN A 81 -7.65 5.03 2.27
C ASN A 81 -8.60 3.81 2.25
N THR A 82 -9.84 4.00 1.81
CA THR A 82 -10.87 2.95 1.88
C THR A 82 -11.37 2.53 0.50
N ASN A 83 -11.66 1.25 0.29
CA ASN A 83 -12.21 0.74 -0.97
C ASN A 83 -11.30 1.06 -2.17
N VAL A 84 -10.13 0.42 -2.19
CA VAL A 84 -9.11 0.54 -3.24
C VAL A 84 -8.96 -0.80 -3.93
N GLU A 85 -9.12 -0.83 -5.25
CA GLU A 85 -8.99 -2.02 -6.10
C GLU A 85 -7.72 -1.89 -6.95
N ILE A 86 -6.78 -2.83 -6.79
CA ILE A 86 -5.49 -2.87 -7.47
C ILE A 86 -5.46 -4.14 -8.32
N PHE A 87 -5.61 -4.00 -9.63
CA PHE A 87 -5.79 -5.17 -10.50
C PHE A 87 -5.18 -5.07 -11.90
N GLU A 88 -4.82 -6.20 -12.49
CA GLU A 88 -4.25 -6.26 -13.85
C GLU A 88 -2.99 -5.39 -14.05
N ASN A 89 -2.23 -5.09 -12.99
CA ASN A 89 -0.99 -4.32 -13.09
C ASN A 89 0.23 -5.25 -13.24
N LEU A 90 1.27 -4.75 -13.91
CA LEU A 90 2.62 -5.29 -13.81
C LEU A 90 3.43 -4.44 -12.81
N ILE A 91 3.82 -5.03 -11.69
CA ILE A 91 4.52 -4.32 -10.61
C ILE A 91 5.78 -5.11 -10.25
N GLY A 92 6.96 -4.52 -10.38
CA GLY A 92 8.21 -5.27 -10.22
C GLY A 92 9.47 -4.45 -10.31
N ASP A 93 10.62 -5.09 -10.09
CA ASP A 93 11.94 -4.47 -10.10
C ASP A 93 12.07 -3.30 -9.09
N ASN A 94 11.26 -3.34 -8.04
CA ASN A 94 11.21 -2.33 -6.99
C ASN A 94 12.05 -2.80 -5.78
N ASN A 95 12.93 -1.93 -5.30
CA ASN A 95 13.94 -2.25 -4.31
C ASN A 95 13.38 -2.67 -2.94
N ALA A 96 12.15 -2.24 -2.60
CA ALA A 96 11.45 -2.58 -1.36
C ALA A 96 10.28 -3.55 -1.61
N THR A 97 9.05 -3.08 -1.78
CA THR A 97 7.89 -3.97 -1.95
C THR A 97 7.10 -3.57 -3.19
N ASN A 98 6.42 -4.53 -3.81
CA ASN A 98 5.55 -4.24 -4.94
C ASN A 98 4.29 -3.51 -4.48
N ILE A 99 3.66 -3.95 -3.39
CA ILE A 99 2.53 -3.25 -2.77
C ILE A 99 2.79 -3.07 -1.28
N MET A 100 2.52 -1.88 -0.78
CA MET A 100 2.56 -1.53 0.64
C MET A 100 1.20 -0.98 1.08
N VAL A 101 0.58 -1.59 2.08
CA VAL A 101 -0.66 -1.12 2.69
C VAL A 101 -0.35 -0.71 4.12
N ILE A 102 -0.63 0.54 4.49
CA ILE A 102 -0.32 1.06 5.82
C ILE A 102 -1.43 1.97 6.35
N ALA A 103 -1.55 2.05 7.67
CA ALA A 103 -2.25 3.10 8.37
C ALA A 103 -1.37 4.33 8.53
N TYR A 104 -1.99 5.50 8.67
CA TYR A 104 -1.26 6.75 8.86
C TYR A 104 -0.40 6.72 10.13
N GLN A 105 -0.86 6.04 11.19
CA GLN A 105 -0.10 5.92 12.45
C GLN A 105 1.30 5.30 12.24
N SER A 106 1.46 4.44 11.24
CA SER A 106 2.74 3.79 10.92
C SER A 106 3.80 4.76 10.38
N THR A 107 3.42 6.01 10.06
CA THR A 107 4.37 7.09 9.75
C THR A 107 5.06 7.65 10.99
N GLY A 108 4.52 7.40 12.18
CA GLY A 108 4.97 8.02 13.44
C GLY A 108 4.58 9.49 13.59
N LEU A 109 3.82 10.05 12.64
CA LEU A 109 3.33 11.42 12.73
C LEU A 109 2.08 11.51 13.61
N GLU A 110 2.01 12.56 14.43
CA GLU A 110 0.87 12.81 15.31
C GLU A 110 -0.39 13.15 14.50
N ILE A 111 -1.53 12.55 14.88
CA ILE A 111 -2.85 12.89 14.33
C ILE A 111 -3.52 13.87 15.30
N LYS A 112 -3.73 15.12 14.86
CA LYS A 112 -4.43 16.15 15.63
C LYS A 112 -5.88 16.33 15.19
N ASP A 113 -6.17 16.01 13.94
CA ASP A 113 -7.50 16.07 13.38
C ASP A 113 -8.38 14.93 13.92
N VAL A 114 -9.38 15.30 14.72
CA VAL A 114 -10.32 14.35 15.33
C VAL A 114 -11.28 13.71 14.34
N ASN A 115 -11.42 14.27 13.14
CA ASN A 115 -12.30 13.75 12.10
C ASN A 115 -11.56 12.85 11.10
N TYR A 116 -10.23 12.79 11.19
CA TYR A 116 -9.41 12.02 10.27
C TYR A 116 -9.58 10.52 10.50
N TYR A 117 -9.75 9.77 9.41
CA TYR A 117 -9.83 8.32 9.44
C TYR A 117 -8.50 7.69 8.98
N PRO A 118 -7.67 7.16 9.90
CA PRO A 118 -6.28 6.85 9.58
C PRO A 118 -6.05 5.40 9.11
N PHE A 119 -7.11 4.60 8.95
CA PHE A 119 -7.02 3.15 8.71
C PHE A 119 -7.29 2.82 7.25
N PRO A 120 -6.49 1.94 6.62
CA PRO A 120 -6.84 1.36 5.32
C PRO A 120 -7.92 0.29 5.50
N GLU A 121 -8.96 0.31 4.66
CA GLU A 121 -10.06 -0.65 4.71
C GLU A 121 -10.53 -1.04 3.31
N THR A 122 -11.08 -2.25 3.15
CA THR A 122 -11.61 -2.75 1.87
C THR A 122 -10.57 -2.63 0.75
N ILE A 123 -9.40 -3.22 0.95
CA ILE A 123 -8.30 -3.18 -0.05
C ILE A 123 -8.34 -4.48 -0.84
N HIS A 124 -8.54 -4.39 -2.14
CA HIS A 124 -8.75 -5.53 -3.02
C HIS A 124 -7.58 -5.62 -4.01
N ILE A 125 -6.75 -6.65 -3.88
CA ILE A 125 -5.53 -6.84 -4.66
C ILE A 125 -5.66 -8.15 -5.44
N HIS A 126 -5.91 -8.06 -6.74
CA HIS A 126 -6.14 -9.27 -7.54
C HIS A 126 -5.63 -9.16 -8.97
N ASP A 127 -5.41 -10.29 -9.64
CA ASP A 127 -5.00 -10.35 -11.05
C ASP A 127 -3.75 -9.53 -11.42
N ASN A 128 -2.89 -9.17 -10.45
CA ASN A 128 -1.63 -8.48 -10.73
C ASN A 128 -0.54 -9.50 -11.09
N GLN A 129 0.42 -9.04 -11.89
CA GLN A 129 1.64 -9.78 -12.18
C GLN A 129 2.82 -9.11 -11.46
N PHE A 130 3.41 -9.82 -10.49
CA PHE A 130 4.52 -9.34 -9.67
C PHE A 130 5.88 -9.76 -10.23
N GLY A 131 6.76 -8.78 -10.43
CA GLY A 131 8.18 -8.96 -10.67
C GLY A 131 8.99 -9.19 -9.40
N PRO A 132 10.32 -9.28 -9.50
CA PRO A 132 11.21 -9.27 -8.34
C PRO A 132 11.04 -8.00 -7.50
N CYS A 133 11.19 -8.10 -6.19
CA CYS A 133 11.28 -6.94 -5.30
C CYS A 133 12.12 -7.24 -4.06
N GLY A 134 12.39 -6.21 -3.25
CA GLY A 134 12.81 -6.39 -1.86
C GLY A 134 14.25 -6.81 -1.62
N SER A 135 15.07 -6.88 -2.68
CA SER A 135 16.48 -7.25 -2.56
C SER A 135 17.34 -6.13 -1.96
N ASP A 136 16.94 -4.87 -2.11
CA ASP A 136 17.70 -3.71 -1.63
C ASP A 136 16.80 -2.56 -1.13
N PRO A 137 15.98 -2.77 -0.08
CA PRO A 137 14.98 -1.81 0.39
C PRO A 137 15.54 -0.49 0.95
N GLY A 138 16.86 -0.29 0.89
CA GLY A 138 17.54 0.92 1.36
C GLY A 138 17.47 1.10 2.88
N LYS A 139 18.42 1.88 3.41
CA LYS A 139 18.49 2.20 4.84
C LYS A 139 17.59 3.36 5.27
N GLU A 140 16.90 4.00 4.32
CA GLU A 140 15.98 5.10 4.56
C GLU A 140 14.74 4.58 5.32
N GLY A 141 14.47 5.16 6.49
CA GLY A 141 13.45 4.68 7.43
C GLY A 141 13.90 3.49 8.30
N GLY A 142 15.19 3.10 8.28
CA GLY A 142 15.73 2.01 9.08
C GLY A 142 15.59 0.61 8.46
N THR A 143 16.22 -0.38 9.10
CA THR A 143 16.20 -1.80 8.68
C THR A 143 15.06 -2.59 9.33
N ALA A 144 14.19 -1.96 10.12
CA ALA A 144 13.18 -2.66 10.93
C ALA A 144 12.32 -3.63 10.10
N MET A 145 11.88 -3.21 8.91
CA MET A 145 11.12 -4.07 8.00
C MET A 145 11.96 -5.26 7.52
N GLU A 146 13.26 -5.09 7.24
CA GLU A 146 14.19 -6.18 6.91
C GLU A 146 14.45 -7.10 8.12
N ASP A 147 14.55 -6.54 9.32
CA ASP A 147 14.83 -7.30 10.54
C ASP A 147 13.63 -8.21 10.92
N LEU A 148 12.41 -7.73 10.65
CA LEU A 148 11.15 -8.44 10.85
C LEU A 148 10.81 -9.41 9.71
N LEU A 149 10.87 -8.95 8.45
CA LEU A 149 10.43 -9.69 7.26
C LEU A 149 11.60 -10.32 6.47
N GLY A 150 12.85 -10.14 6.85
CA GLY A 150 13.99 -10.65 6.11
C GLY A 150 14.14 -10.04 4.72
N LYS A 151 15.08 -10.58 3.93
CA LYS A 151 15.27 -10.25 2.52
C LYS A 151 15.18 -11.52 1.64
N PRO A 152 14.60 -11.43 0.43
CA PRO A 152 13.89 -10.27 -0.10
C PRO A 152 12.63 -9.92 0.71
N LEU A 153 12.25 -8.64 0.74
CA LEU A 153 10.94 -8.25 1.28
C LEU A 153 9.81 -8.88 0.44
N PRO A 154 8.64 -9.14 1.05
CA PRO A 154 7.49 -9.70 0.34
C PRO A 154 6.97 -8.82 -0.81
N ASP A 155 6.21 -9.43 -1.72
CA ASP A 155 5.49 -8.73 -2.79
C ASP A 155 4.45 -7.76 -2.24
N ILE A 156 3.73 -8.20 -1.20
CA ILE A 156 2.71 -7.41 -0.52
C ILE A 156 3.09 -7.31 0.96
N VAL A 157 3.24 -6.08 1.43
CA VAL A 157 3.46 -5.78 2.85
C VAL A 157 2.26 -5.01 3.39
N TRP A 158 1.70 -5.49 4.49
CA TRP A 158 0.68 -4.78 5.26
C TRP A 158 1.22 -4.51 6.67
N ASP A 159 0.98 -3.33 7.22
CA ASP A 159 1.42 -3.03 8.59
C ASP A 159 0.62 -3.75 9.68
N GLY A 160 -0.57 -4.27 9.37
CA GLY A 160 -1.45 -4.95 10.33
C GLY A 160 -2.26 -4.01 11.22
N VAL A 161 -2.23 -2.71 10.97
CA VAL A 161 -2.95 -1.72 11.79
C VAL A 161 -4.40 -1.66 11.35
N VAL A 162 -5.32 -1.86 12.30
CA VAL A 162 -6.77 -1.92 12.06
C VAL A 162 -7.54 -1.05 13.03
N ASN A 163 -8.77 -0.69 12.66
CA ASN A 163 -9.70 -0.06 13.59
C ASN A 163 -10.29 -1.11 14.55
N GLU A 164 -9.71 -1.24 15.73
CA GLU A 164 -10.15 -2.20 16.75
C GLU A 164 -11.63 -2.05 17.16
N LYS A 165 -12.20 -0.84 17.03
CA LYS A 165 -13.63 -0.61 17.34
C LYS A 165 -14.56 -1.30 16.34
N LYS A 166 -14.07 -1.57 15.13
CA LYS A 166 -14.81 -2.32 14.10
C LYS A 166 -14.47 -3.82 14.11
N ALA A 167 -13.36 -4.20 14.73
CA ALA A 167 -12.96 -5.59 14.85
C ALA A 167 -13.92 -6.39 15.75
N LYS A 168 -14.22 -7.61 15.37
CA LYS A 168 -14.97 -8.60 16.16
C LYS A 168 -14.06 -9.82 16.32
N GLU A 169 -13.88 -10.28 17.55
CA GLU A 169 -13.01 -11.43 17.86
C GLU A 169 -11.57 -11.25 17.33
N GLY A 170 -11.08 -10.01 17.32
CA GLY A 170 -9.72 -9.67 16.85
C GLY A 170 -9.56 -9.62 15.33
N GLN A 171 -10.64 -9.74 14.56
CA GLN A 171 -10.61 -9.61 13.10
C GLN A 171 -11.57 -8.54 12.61
N LEU A 172 -11.17 -7.83 11.55
CA LEU A 172 -12.09 -6.97 10.83
C LEU A 172 -13.15 -7.83 10.13
N PRO A 173 -14.41 -7.36 10.05
CA PRO A 173 -15.42 -7.94 9.18
C PRO A 173 -14.91 -8.10 7.74
N GLU A 174 -15.37 -9.15 7.06
CA GLU A 174 -14.91 -9.51 5.72
C GLU A 174 -15.06 -8.37 4.71
N GLU A 175 -16.10 -7.56 4.85
CA GLU A 175 -16.40 -6.40 4.00
C GLU A 175 -15.37 -5.25 4.09
N ILE A 176 -14.54 -5.21 5.15
CA ILE A 176 -13.58 -4.11 5.36
C ILE A 176 -12.12 -4.57 5.54
N ARG A 177 -11.83 -5.87 5.41
CA ARG A 177 -10.45 -6.40 5.44
C ARG A 177 -9.75 -6.27 4.08
N LEU A 178 -8.48 -6.68 4.03
CA LEU A 178 -7.76 -6.94 2.77
C LEU A 178 -8.31 -8.23 2.11
N ALA A 179 -8.53 -8.17 0.81
CA ALA A 179 -8.84 -9.30 -0.08
C ALA A 179 -7.70 -9.44 -1.11
N ILE A 180 -7.03 -10.59 -1.13
CA ILE A 180 -5.85 -10.85 -1.96
C ILE A 180 -5.99 -12.23 -2.60
N HIS A 181 -6.17 -12.25 -3.92
CA HIS A 181 -6.35 -13.50 -4.70
C HIS A 181 -5.87 -13.32 -6.14
N ASP A 182 -5.68 -14.41 -6.88
CA ASP A 182 -5.38 -14.42 -8.33
C ASP A 182 -4.18 -13.59 -8.81
N ASN A 183 -3.29 -13.20 -7.89
CA ASN A 183 -2.03 -12.56 -8.25
C ASN A 183 -0.99 -13.63 -8.66
N SER A 184 -0.10 -13.28 -9.58
CA SER A 184 0.91 -14.19 -10.14
C SER A 184 2.31 -13.59 -10.13
N LYS A 185 3.35 -14.43 -10.26
CA LYS A 185 4.75 -14.01 -10.41
C LYS A 185 5.20 -14.10 -11.87
N THR A 186 5.85 -13.06 -12.39
CA THR A 186 6.47 -13.06 -13.74
C THR A 186 7.46 -14.21 -13.95
N GLY A 187 8.18 -14.61 -12.91
CA GLY A 187 9.16 -15.71 -12.92
C GLY A 187 8.62 -17.07 -12.46
N GLY A 188 7.32 -17.19 -12.20
CA GLY A 188 6.73 -18.34 -11.51
C GLY A 188 6.97 -18.33 -10.00
N GLY A 189 6.36 -19.30 -9.30
CA GLY A 189 6.35 -19.37 -7.83
C GLY A 189 5.17 -18.63 -7.21
N ASP A 190 5.12 -18.66 -5.88
CA ASP A 190 4.01 -18.10 -5.10
C ASP A 190 4.21 -16.60 -4.83
N VAL A 191 3.09 -15.87 -4.77
CA VAL A 191 3.09 -14.48 -4.31
C VAL A 191 3.37 -14.45 -2.82
N THR A 192 4.29 -13.57 -2.40
CA THR A 192 4.73 -13.48 -1.01
C THR A 192 4.03 -12.34 -0.27
N PHE A 193 3.72 -12.59 1.00
CA PHE A 193 3.04 -11.63 1.87
C PHE A 193 3.74 -11.49 3.22
N GLY A 194 3.64 -10.30 3.81
CA GLY A 194 4.06 -10.02 5.18
C GLY A 194 3.14 -9.02 5.86
N ASN A 195 2.52 -9.45 6.95
CA ASN A 195 1.84 -8.61 7.91
C ASN A 195 2.80 -8.26 9.04
N LEU A 196 2.99 -6.96 9.32
CA LEU A 196 3.90 -6.49 10.37
C LEU A 196 3.33 -6.57 11.79
N GLY A 197 2.06 -6.94 11.98
CA GLY A 197 1.50 -7.22 13.31
C GLY A 197 1.02 -5.97 14.07
N GLY A 198 0.79 -4.86 13.39
CA GLY A 198 0.21 -3.64 13.96
C GLY A 198 1.22 -2.71 14.63
N LEU A 199 0.71 -1.63 15.25
CA LEU A 199 1.52 -0.57 15.87
C LEU A 199 2.40 -1.09 17.01
N ASP A 200 1.90 -2.06 17.77
CA ASP A 200 2.64 -2.69 18.88
C ASP A 200 3.99 -3.26 18.41
N ASN A 201 4.08 -3.74 17.17
CA ASN A 201 5.32 -4.30 16.63
C ASN A 201 6.33 -3.24 16.16
N PHE A 202 5.88 -1.99 15.96
CA PHE A 202 6.78 -0.86 15.73
C PHE A 202 7.36 -0.34 17.05
N GLU A 203 6.59 -0.37 18.14
CA GLU A 203 7.06 0.03 19.47
C GLU A 203 7.89 -1.06 20.16
N ASN A 204 7.47 -2.32 20.04
CA ASN A 204 8.10 -3.49 20.67
C ASN A 204 8.29 -4.62 19.64
N PRO A 205 9.33 -4.51 18.78
CA PRO A 205 9.56 -5.47 17.70
C PRO A 205 9.69 -6.93 18.18
N SER A 206 8.82 -7.77 17.66
CA SER A 206 8.73 -9.21 17.86
C SER A 206 8.38 -9.91 16.55
N LYS A 207 9.10 -10.98 16.26
CA LYS A 207 8.80 -11.84 15.09
C LYS A 207 7.52 -12.65 15.28
N ASP A 208 7.07 -12.82 16.52
CA ASP A 208 5.88 -13.62 16.83
C ASP A 208 4.58 -12.92 16.39
N LEU A 209 4.64 -11.60 16.19
CA LEU A 209 3.53 -10.79 15.67
C LEU A 209 3.47 -10.77 14.14
N ILE A 210 4.53 -11.24 13.48
CA ILE A 210 4.61 -11.26 12.01
C ILE A 210 3.83 -12.46 11.47
N SER A 211 2.94 -12.20 10.51
CA SER A 211 2.31 -13.26 9.73
C SER A 211 2.74 -13.20 8.26
N ARG A 212 2.94 -14.37 7.65
CA ARG A 212 3.09 -14.54 6.19
C ARG A 212 1.93 -15.29 5.57
N ASP A 213 0.94 -15.61 6.38
CA ASP A 213 -0.21 -16.38 5.95
C ASP A 213 -1.16 -15.49 5.14
N LEU A 214 -1.18 -15.72 3.83
CA LEU A 214 -2.09 -15.06 2.90
C LEU A 214 -3.53 -15.60 3.03
N SER A 215 -3.72 -16.81 3.59
CA SER A 215 -5.02 -17.48 3.60
C SER A 215 -6.08 -16.69 4.38
N ALA A 216 -5.66 -15.94 5.40
CA ALA A 216 -6.50 -14.99 6.15
C ALA A 216 -7.05 -13.83 5.29
N HIS A 217 -6.54 -13.65 4.07
CA HIS A 217 -6.89 -12.60 3.12
C HIS A 217 -7.48 -13.13 1.81
N SER A 218 -7.78 -14.42 1.71
CA SER A 218 -8.27 -15.07 0.48
C SER A 218 -9.72 -14.74 0.06
N GLY A 219 -10.36 -13.76 0.70
CA GLY A 219 -11.71 -13.31 0.33
C GLY A 219 -11.72 -12.47 -0.96
N GLU A 220 -12.91 -12.02 -1.34
CA GLU A 220 -13.14 -11.14 -2.49
C GLU A 220 -13.94 -9.89 -2.07
N HIS A 221 -13.70 -8.78 -2.74
CA HIS A 221 -14.56 -7.60 -2.68
C HIS A 221 -15.27 -7.38 -4.02
N PRO A 222 -16.43 -6.71 -4.05
CA PRO A 222 -17.03 -6.29 -5.30
C PRO A 222 -16.12 -5.30 -6.04
N SER A 223 -15.94 -5.48 -7.35
CA SER A 223 -15.22 -4.51 -8.17
C SER A 223 -15.84 -3.12 -8.08
N ILE A 224 -14.98 -2.10 -8.06
CA ILE A 224 -15.36 -0.71 -7.97
C ILE A 224 -15.88 -0.28 -9.35
N ALA A 225 -16.99 0.46 -9.34
CA ALA A 225 -17.56 1.01 -10.57
C ALA A 225 -16.59 2.01 -11.22
N ALA A 226 -16.55 2.00 -12.55
CA ALA A 226 -15.76 2.96 -13.30
C ALA A 226 -16.18 4.40 -13.01
N VAL A 227 -15.17 5.26 -12.88
CA VAL A 227 -15.40 6.70 -12.76
C VAL A 227 -16.07 7.16 -14.05
N ARG A 228 -17.10 7.99 -13.90
CA ARG A 228 -17.75 8.67 -15.02
C ARG A 228 -17.68 10.15 -14.79
N ILE A 229 -17.12 10.87 -15.75
CA ILE A 229 -17.05 12.33 -15.73
C ILE A 229 -18.08 12.84 -16.71
N GLU A 230 -19.16 13.42 -16.18
CA GLU A 230 -20.25 13.96 -16.98
C GLU A 230 -19.71 14.99 -17.99
N GLY A 231 -20.01 14.76 -19.27
CA GLY A 231 -19.58 15.63 -20.37
C GLY A 231 -18.17 15.35 -20.91
N VAL A 232 -17.44 14.38 -20.34
CA VAL A 232 -16.22 13.82 -20.94
C VAL A 232 -16.52 12.45 -21.56
N ASP A 233 -17.25 11.61 -20.84
CA ASP A 233 -17.69 10.28 -21.28
C ASP A 233 -19.00 10.28 -22.07
#